data_AF-A0AAW2LIE1-F1
#
_entry.id   AF-A0AAW2LIE1-F1
#
_cell.length_a   1.000
_cell.length_b   1.000
_cell.length_c   1.000
_cell.angle_alpha   90.00
_cell.angle_beta   90.00
_cell.angle_gamma   90.00
#
_symmetry.space_group_name_H-M   'P 1'
#
loop_
_entity.id
_entity.type
_entity.pdbx_description
1 polymer ?
#
loop_
_entity_poly.entity_id
_entity_poly.type
_entity_poly.pdbx_seq_one_letter_code
_entity_poly.pdbx_strand_id
1 'polypeptide(L)'
;MARATASPPHNVPCNHLFSQVDSISESQVNSEPPRIKELPNRVTRGIPGVNYEPLLNSKTKYPINNFVFYHRLSRGNEALVNQLSTKSIPNSAQDVIRDPKWKEAMNEEMKSLQKNSTWEIVDLP
;
A
#
# COMPACT_ATOMS: atom_id res chain seq x y z
N MET A 1 6.49 10.09 -24.66
CA MET A 1 5.43 9.53 -23.76
C MET A 1 5.32 8.04 -24.03
N ALA A 2 4.85 7.23 -23.08
CA ALA A 2 4.77 5.79 -23.29
C ALA A 2 3.51 5.20 -22.63
N ARG A 3 2.95 4.11 -23.18
CA ARG A 3 1.59 3.62 -22.89
C ARG A 3 1.59 2.11 -22.62
N ALA A 4 0.93 1.67 -21.56
CA ALA A 4 0.83 0.26 -21.16
C ALA A 4 -0.49 -0.39 -21.62
N THR A 5 -0.45 -1.69 -21.93
CA THR A 5 -1.63 -2.51 -22.26
C THR A 5 -1.83 -3.61 -21.20
N ALA A 6 -3.08 -3.86 -20.80
CA ALA A 6 -3.44 -4.83 -19.76
C ALA A 6 -4.19 -6.05 -20.34
N SER A 7 -3.94 -7.23 -19.79
CA SER A 7 -4.58 -8.51 -20.17
C SER A 7 -5.68 -8.91 -19.15
N PRO A 8 -6.72 -9.71 -19.52
CA PRO A 8 -7.90 -9.94 -18.68
C PRO A 8 -7.72 -11.05 -17.61
N PRO A 9 -8.44 -11.00 -16.47
CA PRO A 9 -8.36 -12.00 -15.42
C PRO A 9 -9.19 -13.27 -15.73
N HIS A 10 -8.60 -14.44 -15.44
CA HIS A 10 -9.20 -15.78 -15.58
C HIS A 10 -9.90 -16.20 -14.27
N ASN A 11 -11.19 -16.53 -14.33
CA ASN A 11 -12.00 -16.94 -13.18
C ASN A 11 -11.98 -18.47 -13.01
N VAL A 12 -11.84 -18.96 -11.77
CA VAL A 12 -11.94 -20.40 -11.42
C VAL A 12 -13.06 -20.58 -10.38
N PRO A 13 -14.01 -21.52 -10.56
CA PRO A 13 -15.07 -21.74 -9.59
C PRO A 13 -14.66 -22.78 -8.54
N CYS A 14 -14.87 -22.47 -7.26
CA CYS A 14 -14.74 -23.41 -6.14
C CYS A 14 -16.09 -24.06 -5.84
N ASN A 15 -16.20 -25.37 -6.10
CA ASN A 15 -17.25 -26.21 -5.55
C ASN A 15 -16.59 -27.23 -4.61
N HIS A 16 -16.99 -27.25 -3.33
CA HIS A 16 -16.79 -28.44 -2.52
C HIS A 16 -17.98 -28.65 -1.56
N LEU A 17 -18.56 -29.84 -1.70
CA LEU A 17 -19.62 -30.40 -0.87
C LEU A 17 -19.22 -30.42 0.60
N PHE A 18 -20.18 -30.20 1.50
CA PHE A 18 -20.23 -30.95 2.76
C PHE A 18 -21.69 -31.22 3.14
N SER A 19 -21.92 -32.48 3.49
CA SER A 19 -23.19 -33.19 3.67
C SER A 19 -23.83 -33.00 5.05
N GLN A 20 -25.15 -33.27 5.07
CA GLN A 20 -26.05 -33.63 6.18
C GLN A 20 -25.48 -33.70 7.61
N VAL A 21 -26.21 -33.07 8.55
CA VAL A 21 -26.49 -33.65 9.88
C VAL A 21 -27.95 -33.41 10.26
N ASP A 22 -28.61 -34.49 10.66
CA ASP A 22 -30.02 -34.60 11.03
C ASP A 22 -30.32 -34.09 12.46
N SER A 23 -31.53 -33.54 12.60
CA SER A 23 -32.51 -33.68 13.69
C SER A 23 -32.07 -33.59 15.16
N ILE A 24 -32.51 -32.51 15.84
CA ILE A 24 -32.92 -32.54 17.26
C ILE A 24 -34.22 -31.74 17.43
N SER A 25 -35.19 -32.36 18.09
CA SER A 25 -36.59 -31.97 18.23
C SER A 25 -36.87 -30.98 19.36
N GLU A 26 -37.91 -30.17 19.13
CA GLU A 26 -38.92 -29.57 20.03
C GLU A 26 -38.52 -28.70 21.23
N SER A 27 -38.99 -27.46 21.25
CA SER A 27 -40.24 -27.10 21.98
C SER A 27 -40.51 -25.58 21.95
N GLN A 28 -41.78 -25.22 21.71
CA GLN A 28 -42.31 -23.85 21.72
C GLN A 28 -42.49 -23.32 23.15
N VAL A 29 -41.99 -22.10 23.41
CA VAL A 29 -42.46 -21.25 24.51
C VAL A 29 -42.82 -19.88 23.93
N ASN A 30 -44.12 -19.58 23.86
CA ASN A 30 -44.67 -18.22 23.73
C ASN A 30 -44.36 -17.46 25.04
N SER A 31 -44.10 -16.15 25.14
CA SER A 31 -44.65 -14.99 24.43
C SER A 31 -43.89 -13.70 24.81
N GLU A 32 -44.01 -12.71 23.91
CA GLU A 32 -43.64 -11.28 23.95
C GLU A 32 -42.24 -10.90 23.42
N PRO A 33 -42.14 -10.25 22.24
CA PRO A 33 -40.85 -9.91 21.66
C PRO A 33 -40.19 -8.75 22.44
N PRO A 34 -38.87 -8.80 22.66
CA PRO A 34 -38.17 -7.68 23.28
C PRO A 34 -38.40 -6.42 22.43
N ARG A 35 -38.63 -5.25 23.05
CA ARG A 35 -38.53 -3.96 22.34
C ARG A 35 -37.07 -3.74 21.92
N ILE A 36 -36.69 -4.33 20.79
CA ILE A 36 -35.37 -4.15 20.20
C ILE A 36 -35.37 -2.73 19.62
N LYS A 37 -34.60 -1.83 20.24
CA LYS A 37 -34.24 -0.56 19.59
C LYS A 37 -33.36 -0.92 18.41
N GLU A 38 -33.95 -1.06 17.22
CA GLU A 38 -33.18 -1.29 16.00
C GLU A 38 -32.31 -0.07 15.74
N LEU A 39 -31.01 -0.26 15.97
CA LEU A 39 -30.01 0.74 15.63
C LEU A 39 -29.80 0.69 14.11
N PRO A 40 -29.62 1.85 13.46
CA PRO A 40 -29.39 1.90 12.03
C PRO A 40 -28.17 1.06 11.65
N ASN A 41 -28.27 0.38 10.52
CA ASN A 41 -27.23 -0.51 10.04
C ASN A 41 -25.93 0.28 9.85
N ARG A 42 -24.88 -0.14 10.56
CA ARG A 42 -23.60 0.57 10.55
C ARG A 42 -22.86 0.25 9.25
N VAL A 43 -22.92 1.18 8.30
CA VAL A 43 -22.30 1.07 6.97
C VAL A 43 -20.77 0.93 7.02
N THR A 44 -20.13 1.41 8.10
CA THR A 44 -18.67 1.47 8.24
C THR A 44 -18.08 0.40 9.19
N ARG A 45 -18.77 -0.74 9.42
CA ARG A 45 -18.24 -1.78 10.31
C ARG A 45 -16.86 -2.27 9.83
N GLY A 46 -15.84 -1.99 10.63
CA GLY A 46 -14.50 -2.54 10.43
C GLY A 46 -13.69 -1.96 9.27
N ILE A 47 -14.19 -0.94 8.57
CA ILE A 47 -13.46 -0.24 7.50
C ILE A 47 -12.83 1.02 8.11
N PRO A 48 -11.51 1.06 8.31
CA PRO A 48 -10.82 2.29 8.67
C PRO A 48 -11.04 3.32 7.55
N GLY A 49 -11.29 4.57 7.91
CA GLY A 49 -11.29 5.66 6.93
C GLY A 49 -9.99 5.64 6.14
N VAL A 50 -10.08 5.84 4.82
CA VAL A 50 -8.92 5.88 3.92
C VAL A 50 -8.08 7.10 4.29
N ASN A 51 -7.03 6.89 5.08
CA ASN A 51 -6.11 7.94 5.56
C ASN A 51 -4.66 7.67 5.10
N TYR A 52 -4.47 6.93 3.98
CA TYR A 52 -3.12 6.65 3.45
C TYR A 52 -2.49 7.85 2.74
N GLU A 53 -3.27 8.89 2.47
CA GLU A 53 -2.81 10.13 1.86
C GLU A 53 -2.06 10.96 2.92
N PRO A 54 -0.75 11.19 2.77
CA PRO A 54 -0.02 12.06 3.67
C PRO A 54 -0.60 13.47 3.56
N LEU A 55 -1.20 13.94 4.64
CA LEU A 55 -1.69 15.31 4.75
C LEU A 55 -0.50 16.27 4.72
N LEU A 56 -0.22 16.84 3.54
CA LEU A 56 0.92 17.74 3.27
C LEU A 56 0.95 18.99 4.16
N ASN A 57 -0.18 19.31 4.82
CA ASN A 57 -0.36 20.45 5.71
C ASN A 57 -0.72 20.05 7.15
N SER A 58 -0.52 18.77 7.53
CA SER A 58 -0.81 18.32 8.90
C SER A 58 0.16 18.94 9.91
N LYS A 59 -0.37 19.86 10.72
CA LYS A 59 0.34 20.38 11.89
C LYS A 59 0.17 19.40 13.03
N THR A 60 1.06 18.40 13.11
CA THR A 60 1.09 17.49 14.26
C THR A 60 1.65 18.23 15.47
N LYS A 61 1.07 18.00 16.66
CA LYS A 61 1.53 18.62 17.92
C LYS A 61 2.99 18.28 18.25
N TYR A 62 3.44 17.11 17.80
CA TYR A 62 4.78 16.58 18.06
C TYR A 62 5.36 16.03 16.75
N PRO A 63 6.07 16.85 15.95
CA PRO A 63 6.72 16.34 14.75
C PRO A 63 7.86 15.40 15.15
N ILE A 64 7.95 14.25 14.47
CA ILE A 64 8.93 13.20 14.78
C ILE A 64 10.36 13.73 14.74
N ASN A 65 10.67 14.65 13.82
CA ASN A 65 12.00 15.24 13.67
C ASN A 65 12.53 15.92 14.96
N ASN A 66 11.65 16.34 15.88
CA ASN A 66 12.07 16.94 17.15
C ASN A 66 12.57 15.91 18.18
N PHE A 67 12.35 14.62 17.94
CA PHE A 67 12.65 13.53 18.88
C PHE A 67 13.58 12.46 18.30
N VAL A 68 14.12 12.66 17.10
CA VAL A 68 15.12 11.76 16.50
C VAL A 68 16.51 12.20 16.98
N PHE A 69 17.14 11.39 17.83
CA PHE A 69 18.47 11.66 18.38
C PHE A 69 19.53 10.69 17.84
N TYR A 70 20.57 11.22 17.19
CA TYR A 70 21.69 10.41 16.67
C TYR A 70 22.70 9.97 17.74
N HIS A 71 22.78 10.67 18.88
CA HIS A 71 23.79 10.39 19.93
C HIS A 71 23.46 9.19 20.84
N ARG A 72 22.25 8.63 20.74
CA ARG A 72 21.81 7.47 21.55
C ARG A 72 21.75 6.18 20.73
N LEU A 73 22.33 6.18 19.54
CA LEU A 73 22.39 4.99 18.70
C LEU A 73 23.38 3.98 19.31
N SER A 74 23.05 2.69 19.21
CA SER A 74 24.00 1.65 19.55
C SER A 74 25.16 1.67 18.53
N ARG A 75 26.36 1.29 18.97
CA ARG A 75 27.56 1.25 18.12
C ARG A 75 27.37 0.45 16.83
N GLY A 76 26.56 -0.61 16.87
CA GLY A 76 26.25 -1.43 15.69
C GLY A 76 25.35 -0.72 14.66
N ASN A 77 24.47 0.18 15.12
CA ASN A 77 23.52 0.87 14.24
C ASN A 77 24.05 2.22 13.72
N GLU A 78 25.04 2.81 14.41
CA GLU A 78 25.63 4.09 14.05
C GLU A 78 26.18 4.11 12.61
N ALA A 79 26.94 3.07 12.23
CA ALA A 79 27.51 2.95 10.90
C ALA A 79 26.41 2.94 9.81
N LEU A 80 25.31 2.24 10.06
CA LEU A 80 24.18 2.16 9.14
C LEU A 80 23.52 3.54 8.96
N VAL A 81 23.22 4.23 10.07
CA VAL A 81 22.57 5.55 10.02
C VAL A 81 23.46 6.57 9.31
N ASN A 82 24.77 6.53 9.56
CA ASN A 82 25.72 7.40 8.86
C ASN A 82 25.71 7.12 7.36
N GLN A 83 25.77 5.83 6.95
CA GLN A 83 25.68 5.44 5.54
C GLN A 83 24.38 5.90 4.87
N LEU A 84 23.25 5.84 5.57
CA LEU A 84 21.97 6.33 5.08
C LEU A 84 21.97 7.86 4.93
N SER A 85 22.55 8.59 5.89
CA SER A 85 22.60 10.07 5.83
C SER A 85 23.48 10.58 4.69
N THR A 86 24.53 9.84 4.32
CA THR A 86 25.41 10.19 3.21
C THR A 86 24.70 10.11 1.86
N LYS A 87 23.67 9.28 1.73
CA LYS A 87 22.91 9.12 0.49
C LYS A 87 21.86 10.23 0.41
N SER A 88 22.15 11.24 -0.40
CA SER A 88 21.18 12.30 -0.74
C SER A 88 20.18 11.80 -1.79
N ILE A 89 18.90 12.04 -1.54
CA ILE A 89 17.86 11.92 -2.56
C ILE A 89 17.80 13.27 -3.31
N PRO A 90 17.99 13.28 -4.63
CA PRO A 90 17.87 14.50 -5.41
C PRO A 90 16.43 15.01 -5.38
N ASN A 91 16.25 16.30 -5.09
CA ASN A 91 14.94 16.94 -5.02
C ASN A 91 14.43 17.41 -6.40
N SER A 92 15.30 17.39 -7.43
CA SER A 92 14.98 17.90 -8.76
C SER A 92 15.45 16.98 -9.88
N ALA A 93 14.73 17.00 -10.99
CA ALA A 93 15.06 16.21 -12.18
C ALA A 93 16.45 16.55 -12.74
N GLN A 94 16.85 17.82 -12.71
CA GLN A 94 18.18 18.24 -13.16
C GLN A 94 19.29 17.65 -12.27
N ASP A 95 19.04 17.46 -10.99
CA ASP A 95 20.01 16.88 -10.06
C ASP A 95 20.14 15.38 -10.27
N VAL A 96 19.02 14.68 -10.54
CA VAL A 96 19.01 13.27 -10.96
C VAL A 96 19.84 13.07 -12.23
N ILE A 97 19.67 13.94 -13.23
CA ILE A 97 20.41 13.86 -14.49
C ILE A 97 21.92 14.10 -14.29
N ARG A 98 22.32 14.87 -13.28
CA ARG A 98 23.74 15.12 -13.00
C ARG A 98 24.43 13.91 -12.36
N ASP A 99 23.69 13.08 -11.61
CA ASP A 99 24.25 11.91 -10.95
C ASP A 99 24.40 10.73 -11.94
N PRO A 100 25.63 10.21 -12.16
CA PRO A 100 25.86 9.09 -13.06
C PRO A 100 25.17 7.79 -12.61
N LYS A 101 24.99 7.56 -11.31
CA LYS A 101 24.34 6.34 -10.80
C LYS A 101 22.87 6.29 -11.20
N TRP A 102 22.19 7.43 -11.13
CA TRP A 102 20.80 7.55 -11.55
C TRP A 102 20.64 7.41 -13.07
N LYS A 103 21.58 7.96 -13.85
CA LYS A 103 21.62 7.76 -15.31
C LYS A 103 21.78 6.28 -15.68
N GLU A 104 22.69 5.58 -15.02
CA GLU A 104 22.91 4.16 -15.24
C GLU A 104 21.64 3.34 -14.94
N ALA A 105 21.04 3.54 -13.78
CA ALA A 105 19.79 2.88 -13.39
C ALA A 105 18.65 3.16 -14.39
N MET A 106 18.49 4.40 -14.86
CA MET A 106 17.49 4.75 -15.88
C MET A 106 17.73 4.02 -17.21
N ASN A 107 18.98 3.90 -17.63
CA ASN A 107 19.34 3.19 -18.85
C ASN A 107 19.09 1.68 -18.73
N GLU A 108 19.38 1.08 -17.57
CA GLU A 108 19.08 -0.33 -17.30
C GLU A 108 17.58 -0.61 -17.33
N GLU A 109 16.78 0.27 -16.73
CA GLU A 109 15.33 0.18 -16.79
C GLU A 109 14.85 0.27 -18.25
N MET A 110 15.33 1.27 -19.01
CA MET A 110 14.94 1.44 -20.41
C MET A 110 15.25 0.19 -21.26
N LYS A 111 16.41 -0.44 -21.05
CA LYS A 111 16.77 -1.72 -21.70
C LYS A 111 15.84 -2.85 -21.31
N SER A 112 15.49 -2.94 -20.02
CA SER A 112 14.60 -3.97 -19.49
C SER A 112 13.18 -3.84 -20.05
N LEU A 113 12.68 -2.61 -20.16
CA LEU A 113 11.36 -2.32 -20.73
C LEU A 113 11.29 -2.66 -22.22
N GLN A 114 12.34 -2.37 -22.98
CA GLN A 114 12.45 -2.77 -24.39
C GLN A 114 12.50 -4.29 -24.54
N LYS A 115 13.29 -4.99 -23.70
CA LYS A 115 13.38 -6.45 -23.72
C LYS A 115 12.03 -7.13 -23.45
N ASN A 116 11.22 -6.54 -22.57
CA ASN A 116 9.92 -7.08 -22.20
C ASN A 116 8.82 -6.69 -23.20
N SER A 117 9.14 -5.97 -24.28
CA SER A 117 8.18 -5.43 -25.27
C SER A 117 6.94 -4.78 -24.64
N THR A 118 7.09 -4.25 -23.42
CA THR A 118 5.98 -3.70 -22.63
C THR A 118 5.82 -2.20 -22.87
N TRP A 119 6.84 -1.57 -23.48
CA TRP A 119 6.88 -0.13 -23.72
C TRP A 119 7.48 0.17 -25.10
N GLU A 120 6.81 1.05 -25.85
CA GLU A 120 7.29 1.60 -27.11
C GLU A 120 7.66 3.08 -26.95
N ILE A 121 8.75 3.49 -27.63
CA ILE A 121 9.14 4.89 -27.69
C ILE A 121 8.35 5.53 -28.83
N VAL A 122 7.56 6.54 -28.50
CA VAL A 122 6.73 7.27 -29.46
C VAL A 122 7.22 8.71 -29.52
N ASP A 123 7.29 9.24 -30.75
CA ASP A 123 7.61 10.64 -31.00
C ASP A 123 6.56 11.56 -30.39
N LEU A 124 7.00 12.74 -29.99
CA LEU A 124 6.10 13.78 -29.50
C LEU A 124 5.37 14.42 -30.69
N PRO A 125 4.08 14.79 -30.55
CA PRO A 125 3.32 15.48 -31.58
C PRO A 125 3.81 16.92 -31.83
#